data_AF-A0A7V9JHK2-F1
#
_entry.id   AF-A0A7V9JHK2-F1
#
_cell.length_a   1.000
_cell.length_b   1.000
_cell.length_c   1.000
_cell.angle_alpha   90.00
_cell.angle_beta   90.00
_cell.angle_gamma   90.00
#
_symmetry.space_group_name_H-M   'P 1'
#
loop_
_entity.id
_entity.type
_entity.pdbx_description
1 polymer ?
#
loop_
_entity_poly.entity_id
_entity_poly.type
_entity_poly.pdbx_seq_one_letter_code
_entity_poly.pdbx_strand_id
1 'polypeptide(L)'
;MRSALVGAALTYVLLLAAPAAHAARFGIADDAGKYAEGDASFFRQVRALGMTENRITVHWQPDRPRTIVEKAFLDRSLAVGQEEGVRVVFHVFALSPTAMTASPDAVENFTSFLELLAGTYPEVREYVVGNEPNQPRFWQPQFTPSGRGAAAAAYAELLGRSYDALTEGSRPGHPRDRARALRQGQRSAVRALERVVVAGAVPARPRRRLPGERPAAPRR
;
A
#
# COMPACT_ATOMS: atom_id res chain seq x y z
N MET A 1 -43.46 -44.32 -11.33
CA MET A 1 -43.52 -42.91 -11.78
C MET A 1 -43.04 -41.91 -10.73
N ARG A 2 -43.36 -42.06 -9.43
CA ARG A 2 -42.88 -41.12 -8.37
C ARG A 2 -41.35 -41.10 -8.19
N SER A 3 -40.67 -42.23 -8.34
CA SER A 3 -39.21 -42.33 -8.21
C SER A 3 -38.43 -41.68 -9.36
N ALA A 4 -39.02 -41.60 -10.56
CA ALA A 4 -38.40 -40.97 -11.72
C ALA A 4 -38.45 -39.43 -11.64
N LEU A 5 -39.49 -38.88 -11.00
CA LEU A 5 -39.65 -37.44 -10.79
C LEU A 5 -38.68 -36.89 -9.73
N VAL A 6 -38.37 -37.67 -8.68
CA VAL A 6 -37.38 -37.29 -7.66
C VAL A 6 -35.96 -37.30 -8.22
N GLY A 7 -35.62 -38.28 -9.07
CA GLY A 7 -34.31 -38.34 -9.72
C GLY A 7 -34.04 -37.16 -10.66
N ALA A 8 -35.02 -36.78 -11.48
CA ALA A 8 -34.90 -35.66 -12.42
C ALA A 8 -34.75 -34.30 -11.72
N ALA A 9 -35.46 -34.10 -10.60
CA ALA A 9 -35.34 -32.87 -9.81
C ALA A 9 -33.95 -32.73 -9.15
N LEU A 10 -33.35 -33.84 -8.71
CA LEU A 10 -32.01 -33.83 -8.10
C LEU A 10 -30.91 -33.52 -9.12
N THR A 11 -31.02 -34.00 -10.35
CA THR A 11 -30.07 -33.69 -11.44
C THR A 11 -30.15 -32.23 -11.88
N TYR A 12 -31.33 -31.63 -11.88
CA TYR A 12 -31.52 -30.22 -12.24
C TYR A 12 -30.91 -29.26 -11.19
N VAL A 13 -31.01 -29.61 -9.90
CA VAL A 13 -30.39 -28.84 -8.81
C VAL A 13 -28.85 -28.94 -8.82
N LEU A 14 -28.30 -30.11 -9.19
CA LEU A 14 -26.84 -30.31 -9.29
C LEU A 14 -26.20 -29.56 -10.46
N LEU A 15 -26.90 -29.33 -11.58
CA LEU A 15 -26.40 -28.55 -12.71
C LEU A 15 -26.36 -27.03 -12.43
N LEU A 16 -27.22 -26.53 -11.53
CA LEU A 16 -27.22 -25.13 -11.10
C LEU A 16 -26.17 -24.83 -10.01
N ALA A 17 -25.61 -25.87 -9.38
CA ALA A 17 -24.61 -25.77 -8.33
C ALA A 17 -23.18 -26.07 -8.81
N ALA A 18 -22.97 -26.24 -10.13
CA ALA A 18 -21.62 -26.23 -10.67
C ALA A 18 -20.99 -24.87 -10.31
N PRO A 19 -19.88 -24.82 -9.55
CA PRO A 19 -19.18 -23.57 -9.38
C PRO A 19 -18.92 -23.05 -10.78
N ALA A 20 -19.32 -21.82 -11.07
CA ALA A 20 -18.89 -21.17 -12.29
C ALA A 20 -17.37 -21.25 -12.27
N ALA A 21 -16.82 -22.18 -13.06
CA ALA A 21 -15.40 -22.28 -13.26
C ALA A 21 -15.01 -20.88 -13.71
N HIS A 22 -14.31 -20.13 -12.86
CA HIS A 22 -13.86 -18.81 -13.24
C HIS A 22 -12.96 -19.04 -14.43
N ALA A 23 -13.47 -18.71 -15.61
CA ALA A 23 -12.71 -18.84 -16.84
C ALA A 23 -11.36 -18.15 -16.62
N ALA A 24 -10.28 -18.80 -17.05
CA ALA A 24 -8.95 -18.21 -16.96
C ALA A 24 -9.00 -16.82 -17.60
N ARG A 25 -8.53 -15.82 -16.87
CA ARG A 25 -8.46 -14.46 -17.37
C ARG A 25 -7.18 -14.33 -18.19
N PHE A 26 -7.31 -13.77 -19.37
CA PHE A 26 -6.21 -13.56 -20.30
C PHE A 26 -6.02 -12.07 -20.54
N GLY A 27 -4.76 -11.64 -20.58
CA GLY A 27 -4.40 -10.23 -20.61
C GLY A 27 -3.01 -9.97 -21.16
N ILE A 28 -2.65 -8.69 -21.19
CA ILE A 28 -1.38 -8.19 -21.74
C ILE A 28 -0.68 -7.25 -20.76
N ALA A 29 0.64 -7.33 -20.68
CA ALA A 29 1.47 -6.37 -19.95
C ALA A 29 2.09 -5.38 -20.95
N ASP A 30 1.52 -4.17 -21.02
CA ASP A 30 1.96 -3.12 -21.94
C ASP A 30 1.45 -1.76 -21.43
N ASP A 31 2.26 -0.71 -21.60
CA ASP A 31 1.95 0.66 -21.22
C ASP A 31 1.42 1.50 -22.41
N ALA A 32 1.32 0.95 -23.62
CA ALA A 32 0.86 1.67 -24.80
C ALA A 32 -0.52 2.32 -24.59
N GLY A 33 -1.48 1.60 -23.98
CA GLY A 33 -2.79 2.16 -23.62
C GLY A 33 -2.71 3.32 -22.61
N LYS A 34 -1.71 3.30 -21.71
CA LYS A 34 -1.47 4.37 -20.74
C LYS A 34 -1.05 5.68 -21.43
N TYR A 35 -0.24 5.58 -22.49
CA TYR A 35 0.29 6.73 -23.21
C TYR A 35 -0.47 7.08 -24.50
N ALA A 36 -1.58 6.40 -24.80
CA ALA A 36 -2.38 6.62 -26.00
C ALA A 36 -3.22 7.91 -25.99
N GLU A 37 -3.02 8.79 -25.00
CA GLU A 37 -3.72 10.08 -24.85
C GLU A 37 -5.26 10.01 -24.87
N GLY A 38 -5.83 8.85 -24.52
CA GLY A 38 -7.28 8.61 -24.55
C GLY A 38 -7.79 7.93 -25.83
N ASP A 39 -6.91 7.54 -26.75
CA ASP A 39 -7.29 6.69 -27.88
C ASP A 39 -7.63 5.26 -27.42
N ALA A 40 -8.83 4.80 -27.78
CA ALA A 40 -9.33 3.45 -27.51
C ALA A 40 -8.73 2.35 -28.40
N SER A 41 -7.95 2.70 -29.44
CA SER A 41 -7.42 1.75 -30.42
C SER A 41 -6.62 0.60 -29.78
N PHE A 42 -5.82 0.88 -28.75
CA PHE A 42 -5.09 -0.13 -28.00
C PHE A 42 -6.05 -1.12 -27.30
N PHE A 43 -7.00 -0.60 -26.50
CA PHE A 43 -7.92 -1.44 -25.74
C PHE A 43 -8.87 -2.23 -26.64
N ARG A 44 -9.31 -1.67 -27.77
CA ARG A 44 -10.08 -2.41 -28.79
C ARG A 44 -9.30 -3.57 -29.38
N GLN A 45 -7.99 -3.42 -29.62
CA GLN A 45 -7.15 -4.53 -30.09
C GLN A 45 -7.01 -5.61 -29.02
N VAL A 46 -6.79 -5.22 -27.76
CA VAL A 46 -6.79 -6.16 -26.62
C VAL A 46 -8.08 -6.98 -26.59
N ARG A 47 -9.25 -6.31 -26.70
CA ARG A 47 -10.55 -6.99 -26.76
C ARG A 47 -10.73 -7.87 -27.98
N ALA A 48 -10.28 -7.43 -29.15
CA ALA A 48 -10.39 -8.19 -30.39
C ALA A 48 -9.59 -9.51 -30.33
N LEU A 49 -8.52 -9.55 -29.52
CA LEU A 49 -7.72 -10.76 -29.25
C LEU A 49 -8.34 -11.66 -28.16
N GLY A 50 -9.53 -11.32 -27.63
CA GLY A 50 -10.21 -12.08 -26.58
C GLY A 50 -9.63 -11.86 -25.18
N MET A 51 -8.71 -10.90 -25.00
CA MET A 51 -8.18 -10.53 -23.70
C MET A 51 -9.17 -9.65 -22.93
N THR A 52 -9.08 -9.67 -21.60
CA THR A 52 -9.91 -8.86 -20.70
C THR A 52 -9.11 -8.06 -19.68
N GLU A 53 -7.78 -8.15 -19.70
CA GLU A 53 -6.91 -7.49 -18.72
C GLU A 53 -5.72 -6.81 -19.38
N ASN A 54 -5.32 -5.67 -18.83
CA ASN A 54 -4.07 -5.00 -19.16
C ASN A 54 -3.31 -4.63 -17.87
N ARG A 55 -2.10 -5.16 -17.71
CA ARG A 55 -1.19 -4.79 -16.64
C ARG A 55 -0.35 -3.59 -17.06
N ILE A 56 -0.54 -2.46 -16.37
CA ILE A 56 0.21 -1.22 -16.64
C ILE A 56 1.18 -0.92 -15.50
N THR A 57 2.28 -0.28 -15.84
CA THR A 57 3.33 0.08 -14.89
C THR A 57 3.00 1.38 -14.18
N VAL A 58 3.21 1.40 -12.86
CA VAL A 58 3.13 2.60 -12.02
C VAL A 58 4.43 2.72 -11.24
N HIS A 59 5.24 3.72 -11.56
CA HIS A 59 6.49 3.94 -10.86
C HIS A 59 6.29 4.72 -9.56
N TRP A 60 6.77 4.16 -8.45
CA TRP A 60 6.93 4.91 -7.20
C TRP A 60 8.26 5.67 -7.18
N GLN A 61 8.24 6.88 -6.65
CA GLN A 61 9.42 7.74 -6.55
C GLN A 61 9.67 8.15 -5.09
N PRO A 62 10.82 7.79 -4.50
CA PRO A 62 11.11 8.03 -3.08
C PRO A 62 11.27 9.51 -2.72
N ASP A 63 11.62 10.36 -3.67
CA ASP A 63 11.72 11.82 -3.52
C ASP A 63 10.34 12.52 -3.57
N ARG A 64 9.33 11.85 -4.16
CA ARG A 64 7.94 12.31 -4.22
C ARG A 64 6.98 11.23 -3.72
N PRO A 65 7.13 10.73 -2.48
CA PRO A 65 6.52 9.48 -2.04
C PRO A 65 4.99 9.52 -1.91
N ARG A 66 4.39 10.71 -1.94
CA ARG A 66 2.93 10.94 -1.83
C ARG A 66 2.31 11.45 -3.14
N THR A 67 3.01 11.29 -4.26
CA THR A 67 2.56 11.82 -5.56
C THR A 67 2.44 10.69 -6.57
N ILE A 68 1.27 10.57 -7.20
CA ILE A 68 1.09 9.75 -8.40
C ILE A 68 1.62 10.58 -9.57
N VAL A 69 2.87 10.36 -9.98
CA VAL A 69 3.56 11.21 -10.97
C VAL A 69 2.85 11.19 -12.33
N GLU A 70 2.36 10.04 -12.75
CA GLU A 70 1.71 9.83 -14.05
C GLU A 70 0.17 9.92 -13.97
N LYS A 71 -0.38 10.61 -12.96
CA LYS A 71 -1.81 10.62 -12.66
C LYS A 71 -2.68 10.93 -13.89
N ALA A 72 -2.31 11.95 -14.67
CA ALA A 72 -3.09 12.34 -15.85
C ALA A 72 -3.15 11.25 -16.94
N PHE A 73 -2.08 10.45 -17.09
CA PHE A 73 -2.08 9.32 -18.03
C PHE A 73 -2.96 8.18 -17.50
N LEU A 74 -2.83 7.85 -16.20
CA LEU A 74 -3.65 6.83 -15.55
C LEU A 74 -5.14 7.18 -15.60
N ASP A 75 -5.51 8.43 -15.28
CA ASP A 75 -6.90 8.89 -15.28
C ASP A 75 -7.57 8.67 -16.66
N ARG A 76 -6.88 9.03 -17.75
CA ARG A 76 -7.40 8.82 -19.12
C ARG A 76 -7.44 7.34 -19.49
N SER A 77 -6.36 6.61 -19.21
CA SER A 77 -6.23 5.21 -19.60
C SER A 77 -7.24 4.31 -18.90
N LEU A 78 -7.51 4.56 -17.62
CA LEU A 78 -8.48 3.77 -16.85
C LEU A 78 -9.90 3.99 -17.36
N ALA A 79 -10.28 5.24 -17.65
CA ALA A 79 -11.59 5.56 -18.22
C ALA A 79 -11.82 4.79 -19.53
N VAL A 80 -10.88 4.87 -20.47
CA VAL A 80 -10.97 4.18 -21.76
C VAL A 80 -10.95 2.66 -21.59
N GLY A 81 -10.08 2.14 -20.72
CA GLY A 81 -10.03 0.70 -20.43
C GLY A 81 -11.37 0.18 -19.91
N GLN A 82 -12.02 0.90 -19.00
CA GLN A 82 -13.34 0.54 -18.48
C GLN A 82 -14.43 0.56 -19.55
N GLU A 83 -14.47 1.60 -20.39
CA GLU A 83 -15.43 1.72 -21.50
C GLU A 83 -15.30 0.55 -22.48
N GLU A 84 -14.07 0.11 -22.76
CA GLU A 84 -13.78 -1.04 -23.62
C GLU A 84 -13.85 -2.39 -22.88
N GLY A 85 -14.24 -2.40 -21.61
CA GLY A 85 -14.37 -3.61 -20.80
C GLY A 85 -13.05 -4.34 -20.55
N VAL A 86 -11.92 -3.63 -20.55
CA VAL A 86 -10.60 -4.15 -20.16
C VAL A 86 -10.31 -3.73 -18.72
N ARG A 87 -10.11 -4.70 -17.84
CA ARG A 87 -9.69 -4.41 -16.46
C ARG A 87 -8.21 -4.08 -16.43
N VAL A 88 -7.84 -3.09 -15.61
CA VAL A 88 -6.45 -2.73 -15.41
C VAL A 88 -5.89 -3.39 -14.14
N VAL A 89 -4.67 -3.89 -14.25
CA VAL A 89 -3.84 -4.37 -13.13
C VAL A 89 -2.68 -3.39 -12.97
N PHE A 90 -2.43 -2.88 -11.76
CA PHE A 90 -1.27 -2.02 -11.53
C PHE A 90 -0.04 -2.84 -11.19
N HIS A 91 1.06 -2.61 -11.90
CA HIS A 91 2.38 -3.09 -11.51
C HIS A 91 3.18 -1.95 -10.89
N VAL A 92 3.28 -1.96 -9.56
CA VAL A 92 3.83 -0.84 -8.78
C VAL A 92 5.22 -1.17 -8.28
N PHE A 93 6.24 -0.43 -8.73
CA PHE A 93 7.62 -0.61 -8.27
C PHE A 93 8.44 0.68 -8.41
N ALA A 94 9.63 0.71 -7.79
CA ALA A 94 10.56 1.83 -7.89
C ALA A 94 11.58 1.60 -9.02
N LEU A 95 11.99 2.66 -9.72
CA LEU A 95 13.02 2.56 -10.78
C LEU A 95 14.43 2.28 -10.23
N SER A 96 14.75 2.82 -9.04
CA SER A 96 16.07 2.63 -8.43
C SER A 96 16.11 1.33 -7.62
N PRO A 97 17.15 0.49 -7.79
CA PRO A 97 17.29 -0.75 -7.03
C PRO A 97 17.46 -0.54 -5.52
N THR A 98 17.93 0.64 -5.10
CA THR A 98 18.13 0.96 -3.68
C THR A 98 16.95 1.73 -3.08
N ALA A 99 15.88 1.98 -3.84
CA ALA A 99 14.79 2.84 -3.38
C ALA A 99 14.14 2.37 -2.07
N MET A 100 14.05 1.05 -1.86
CA MET A 100 13.49 0.46 -0.64
C MET A 100 14.45 0.39 0.54
N THR A 101 15.74 0.56 0.30
CA THR A 101 16.81 0.32 1.29
C THR A 101 17.63 1.58 1.60
N ALA A 102 17.48 2.64 0.81
CA ALA A 102 18.19 3.91 0.97
C ALA A 102 17.70 4.74 2.17
N SER A 103 16.52 4.44 2.72
CA SER A 103 15.94 5.15 3.87
C SER A 103 15.18 4.18 4.77
N PRO A 104 15.23 4.34 6.12
CA PRO A 104 14.43 3.53 7.04
C PRO A 104 12.92 3.68 6.83
N ASP A 105 12.46 4.82 6.29
CA ASP A 105 11.04 5.09 6.07
C ASP A 105 10.55 4.65 4.68
N ALA A 106 11.43 4.10 3.82
CA ALA A 106 11.10 3.81 2.42
C ALA A 106 9.93 2.83 2.27
N VAL A 107 9.91 1.76 3.08
CA VAL A 107 8.85 0.76 3.06
C VAL A 107 7.51 1.37 3.48
N GLU A 108 7.49 2.17 4.55
CA GLU A 108 6.27 2.85 5.02
C GLU A 108 5.74 3.87 4.02
N ASN A 109 6.65 4.61 3.36
CA ASN A 109 6.28 5.56 2.32
C ASN A 109 5.73 4.86 1.08
N PHE A 110 6.29 3.71 0.70
CA PHE A 110 5.80 2.91 -0.41
C PHE A 110 4.42 2.30 -0.13
N THR A 111 4.20 1.75 1.07
CA THR A 111 2.88 1.22 1.45
C THR A 111 1.82 2.32 1.54
N SER A 112 2.19 3.50 2.06
CA SER A 112 1.32 4.70 2.03
C SER A 112 0.97 5.12 0.59
N PHE A 113 1.90 4.94 -0.35
CA PHE A 113 1.63 5.21 -1.77
C PHE A 113 0.67 4.18 -2.38
N LEU A 114 0.75 2.90 -1.99
CA LEU A 114 -0.24 1.89 -2.39
C LEU A 114 -1.64 2.24 -1.87
N GLU A 115 -1.75 2.73 -0.63
CA GLU A 115 -3.02 3.23 -0.08
C GLU A 115 -3.55 4.43 -0.87
N LEU A 116 -2.67 5.36 -1.24
CA LEU A 116 -3.02 6.49 -2.11
C LEU A 116 -3.55 6.01 -3.46
N LEU A 117 -2.91 5.04 -4.10
CA LEU A 117 -3.38 4.46 -5.37
C LEU A 117 -4.75 3.80 -5.20
N ALA A 118 -4.93 2.94 -4.19
CA ALA A 118 -6.18 2.24 -3.94
C ALA A 118 -7.34 3.20 -3.59
N GLY A 119 -7.06 4.29 -2.88
CA GLY A 119 -8.03 5.34 -2.60
C GLY A 119 -8.35 6.23 -3.81
N THR A 120 -7.37 6.45 -4.70
CA THR A 120 -7.55 7.28 -5.91
C THR A 120 -8.25 6.52 -7.02
N TYR A 121 -7.97 5.22 -7.17
CA TYR A 121 -8.46 4.34 -8.23
C TYR A 121 -9.16 3.11 -7.65
N PRO A 122 -10.31 3.27 -6.97
CA PRO A 122 -11.00 2.17 -6.31
C PRO A 122 -11.51 1.08 -7.27
N GLU A 123 -11.58 1.36 -8.57
CA GLU A 123 -11.87 0.40 -9.63
C GLU A 123 -10.74 -0.61 -9.89
N VAL A 124 -9.49 -0.26 -9.56
CA VAL A 124 -8.34 -1.14 -9.73
C VAL A 124 -8.22 -2.03 -8.50
N ARG A 125 -8.48 -3.32 -8.70
CA ARG A 125 -8.53 -4.33 -7.63
C ARG A 125 -7.30 -5.22 -7.55
N GLU A 126 -6.41 -5.14 -8.54
CA GLU A 126 -5.29 -6.07 -8.68
C GLU A 126 -3.98 -5.30 -8.80
N TYR A 127 -3.02 -5.71 -7.98
CA TYR A 127 -1.73 -5.06 -7.81
C TYR A 127 -0.62 -6.11 -7.86
N VAL A 128 0.37 -5.87 -8.69
CA VAL A 128 1.68 -6.53 -8.65
C VAL A 128 2.62 -5.59 -7.92
N VAL A 129 3.14 -6.01 -6.78
CA VAL A 129 3.99 -5.19 -5.92
C VAL A 129 5.46 -5.54 -6.13
N GLY A 130 6.27 -4.51 -6.38
CA GLY A 130 7.70 -4.60 -6.65
C GLY A 130 8.04 -5.19 -8.02
N ASN A 131 9.32 -5.37 -8.31
CA ASN A 131 9.78 -5.99 -9.54
C ASN A 131 11.02 -6.84 -9.29
N GLU A 132 11.00 -8.10 -9.72
CA GLU A 132 12.15 -9.02 -9.81
C GLU A 132 13.20 -8.82 -8.69
N PRO A 133 12.83 -9.01 -7.41
CA PRO A 133 13.73 -8.73 -6.28
C PRO A 133 14.96 -9.64 -6.23
N ASN A 134 14.95 -10.73 -7.01
CA ASN A 134 16.08 -11.62 -7.23
C ASN A 134 17.12 -11.07 -8.22
N GLN A 135 16.85 -9.91 -8.86
CA GLN A 135 17.78 -9.25 -9.76
C GLN A 135 18.34 -7.95 -9.13
N PRO A 136 19.67 -7.76 -9.11
CA PRO A 136 20.30 -6.55 -8.56
C PRO A 136 19.92 -5.28 -9.33
N ARG A 137 19.39 -5.40 -10.54
CA ARG A 137 18.84 -4.27 -11.29
C ARG A 137 17.63 -3.63 -10.61
N PHE A 138 16.83 -4.41 -9.89
CA PHE A 138 15.57 -3.95 -9.30
C PHE A 138 15.56 -3.95 -7.78
N TRP A 139 16.51 -4.65 -7.15
CA TRP A 139 16.63 -4.66 -5.71
C TRP A 139 18.08 -4.75 -5.25
N GLN A 140 18.50 -3.84 -4.39
CA GLN A 140 19.79 -3.91 -3.72
C GLN A 140 19.67 -3.51 -2.25
N PRO A 141 20.48 -4.14 -1.37
CA PRO A 141 21.48 -5.16 -1.68
C PRO A 141 20.87 -6.57 -1.87
N GLN A 142 21.54 -7.43 -2.63
CA GLN A 142 21.17 -8.84 -2.77
C GLN A 142 21.68 -9.70 -1.59
N PHE A 143 22.87 -9.36 -1.08
CA PHE A 143 23.54 -10.07 0.01
C PHE A 143 24.01 -9.10 1.10
N THR A 144 24.14 -9.60 2.33
CA THR A 144 24.82 -8.89 3.43
C THR A 144 26.33 -8.85 3.19
N PRO A 145 27.11 -8.02 3.91
CA PRO A 145 28.58 -8.06 3.81
C PRO A 145 29.20 -9.42 4.13
N SER A 146 28.52 -10.26 4.90
CA SER A 146 28.89 -11.65 5.21
C SER A 146 28.45 -12.68 4.17
N GLY A 147 27.89 -12.25 3.03
CA GLY A 147 27.47 -13.11 1.92
C GLY A 147 26.13 -13.83 2.11
N ARG A 148 25.36 -13.52 3.15
CA ARG A 148 24.02 -14.10 3.33
C ARG A 148 23.00 -13.39 2.44
N GLY A 149 22.03 -14.12 1.88
CA GLY A 149 20.94 -13.52 1.10
C GLY A 149 20.14 -12.52 1.93
N ALA A 150 20.01 -11.29 1.43
CA ALA A 150 19.32 -10.18 2.09
C ALA A 150 17.99 -9.85 1.39
N ALA A 151 17.94 -9.93 0.05
CA ALA A 151 16.79 -9.48 -0.72
C ALA A 151 15.49 -10.24 -0.41
N ALA A 152 15.54 -11.57 -0.33
CA ALA A 152 14.34 -12.39 -0.14
C ALA A 152 13.58 -12.05 1.15
N ALA A 153 14.29 -11.93 2.28
CA ALA A 153 13.68 -11.62 3.57
C ALA A 153 13.10 -10.19 3.59
N ALA A 154 13.84 -9.22 3.07
CA ALA A 154 13.38 -7.83 3.00
C ALA A 154 12.17 -7.67 2.06
N TYR A 155 12.16 -8.40 0.94
CA TYR A 155 11.03 -8.37 0.01
C TYR A 155 9.79 -9.06 0.58
N ALA A 156 9.94 -10.16 1.33
CA ALA A 156 8.82 -10.79 2.01
C ALA A 156 8.15 -9.85 3.03
N GLU A 157 8.95 -9.07 3.78
CA GLU A 157 8.42 -8.03 4.67
C GLU A 157 7.66 -6.94 3.89
N LEU A 158 8.23 -6.45 2.78
CA LEU A 158 7.57 -5.48 1.90
C LEU A 158 6.21 -6.01 1.40
N LEU A 159 6.16 -7.25 0.91
CA LEU A 159 4.92 -7.86 0.43
C LEU A 159 3.86 -7.97 1.52
N GLY A 160 4.25 -8.40 2.74
CA GLY A 160 3.33 -8.48 3.87
C GLY A 160 2.70 -7.13 4.21
N ARG A 161 3.52 -6.08 4.36
CA ARG A 161 3.01 -4.73 4.66
C ARG A 161 2.20 -4.14 3.51
N SER A 162 2.55 -4.45 2.27
CA SER A 162 1.81 -4.00 1.09
C SER A 162 0.42 -4.67 1.00
N TYR A 163 0.33 -5.95 1.37
CA TYR A 163 -0.95 -6.67 1.47
C TYR A 163 -1.86 -6.02 2.52
N ASP A 164 -1.33 -5.73 3.71
CA ASP A 164 -2.08 -5.06 4.77
C ASP A 164 -2.55 -3.68 4.31
N ALA A 165 -1.68 -2.87 3.72
CA ALA A 165 -2.01 -1.55 3.19
C ALA A 165 -3.18 -1.57 2.18
N LEU A 166 -3.12 -2.48 1.20
CA LEU A 166 -4.15 -2.62 0.16
C LEU A 166 -5.47 -3.21 0.70
N THR A 167 -5.40 -4.09 1.70
CA THR A 167 -6.58 -4.76 2.25
C THR A 167 -7.26 -3.92 3.34
N GLU A 168 -6.50 -3.21 4.18
CA GLU A 168 -7.02 -2.30 5.20
C GLU A 168 -7.69 -1.07 4.58
N GLY A 169 -7.12 -0.49 3.52
CA GLY A 169 -7.72 0.62 2.77
C GLY A 169 -9.03 0.23 2.05
N SER A 170 -9.22 -1.06 1.75
CA SER A 170 -10.39 -1.57 1.04
C SER A 170 -11.59 -1.91 1.95
N ARG A 171 -11.46 -1.81 3.28
CA ARG A 171 -12.54 -2.14 4.24
C ARG A 171 -13.31 -0.89 4.69
N PRO A 172 -14.63 -0.80 4.48
CA PRO A 172 -15.45 0.23 5.09
C PRO A 172 -15.41 0.16 6.64
N GLY A 173 -14.96 1.21 7.31
CA GLY A 173 -15.08 1.39 8.78
C GLY A 173 -14.01 0.76 9.68
N HIS A 174 -12.74 0.63 9.26
CA HIS A 174 -11.70 -0.11 9.98
C HIS A 174 -10.81 0.75 10.96
N PRO A 175 -10.20 0.18 12.04
CA PRO A 175 -9.61 0.84 13.22
C PRO A 175 -8.49 1.86 13.05
N ARG A 176 -8.03 2.20 11.84
CA ARG A 176 -7.08 3.31 11.67
C ARG A 176 -7.71 4.65 12.06
N ASP A 177 -9.04 4.79 11.98
CA ASP A 177 -9.75 5.92 12.59
C ASP A 177 -9.58 5.94 14.12
N ARG A 178 -9.57 4.79 14.80
CA ARG A 178 -9.30 4.69 16.23
C ARG A 178 -7.83 4.91 16.57
N ALA A 179 -6.88 4.30 15.87
CA ALA A 179 -5.45 4.46 16.17
C ALA A 179 -4.96 5.89 15.86
N ARG A 180 -5.49 6.52 14.80
CA ARG A 180 -5.23 7.93 14.48
C ARG A 180 -5.94 8.85 15.49
N ALA A 181 -7.20 8.62 15.83
CA ALA A 181 -7.92 9.39 16.87
C ALA A 181 -7.31 9.24 18.26
N LEU A 182 -6.77 8.07 18.63
CA LEU A 182 -6.05 7.85 19.89
C LEU A 182 -4.72 8.60 19.91
N ARG A 183 -3.96 8.57 18.80
CA ARG A 183 -2.71 9.35 18.68
C ARG A 183 -2.96 10.85 18.63
N GLN A 184 -4.02 11.33 17.97
CA GLN A 184 -4.42 12.74 17.95
C GLN A 184 -5.03 13.19 19.28
N GLY A 185 -5.77 12.31 19.97
CA GLY A 185 -6.29 12.51 21.32
C GLY A 185 -5.19 12.58 22.36
N GLN A 186 -4.20 11.67 22.31
CA GLN A 186 -3.00 11.74 23.17
C GLN A 186 -2.17 12.98 22.89
N ARG A 187 -1.96 13.37 21.62
CA ARG A 187 -1.26 14.63 21.29
C ARG A 187 -2.03 15.86 21.76
N SER A 188 -3.36 15.86 21.67
CA SER A 188 -4.21 16.97 22.16
C SER A 188 -4.23 17.06 23.68
N ALA A 189 -4.26 15.91 24.37
CA ALA A 189 -4.17 15.84 25.83
C ALA A 189 -2.79 16.29 26.34
N VAL A 190 -1.70 15.89 25.68
CA VAL A 190 -0.34 16.34 25.99
C VAL A 190 -0.20 17.86 25.77
N ARG A 191 -0.76 18.39 24.68
CA ARG A 191 -0.75 19.84 24.41
C ARG A 191 -1.66 20.64 25.36
N ALA A 192 -2.75 20.05 25.83
CA ALA A 192 -3.62 20.62 26.86
C ALA A 192 -2.93 20.61 28.22
N LEU A 193 -2.21 19.54 28.56
CA LEU A 193 -1.38 19.44 29.77
C LEU A 193 -0.21 20.45 29.74
N GLU A 194 0.47 20.63 28.60
CA GLU A 194 1.49 21.68 28.44
C GLU A 194 0.91 23.09 28.64
N ARG A 195 -0.32 23.37 28.18
CA ARG A 195 -0.98 24.66 28.43
C ARG A 195 -1.42 24.84 29.88
N VAL A 196 -1.82 23.77 30.57
CA VAL A 196 -2.20 23.82 31.98
C VAL A 196 -0.97 23.98 32.89
N VAL A 197 0.16 23.38 32.54
CA VAL A 197 1.42 23.51 33.31
C VAL A 197 2.06 24.90 33.16
N VAL A 198 1.76 25.65 32.10
CA VAL A 198 2.23 27.04 31.94
C VAL A 198 1.40 28.06 32.76
N ALA A 199 0.24 27.67 33.30
CA ALA A 199 -0.58 28.52 34.18
C ALA A 199 -0.42 28.14 35.67
N GLY A 200 0.79 28.25 36.19
CA GLY A 200 1.04 27.96 37.61
C GLY A 200 2.50 28.10 38.01
N ALA A 201 2.99 29.34 38.10
CA ALA A 201 4.22 29.61 38.83
C ALA A 201 4.01 29.27 40.32
N VAL A 202 4.63 28.19 40.79
CA VAL A 202 4.70 27.85 42.22
C VAL A 202 5.93 28.57 42.81
N PRO A 203 5.79 29.36 43.91
CA PRO A 203 6.93 30.06 44.48
C PRO A 203 7.88 29.09 45.18
N ALA A 204 9.18 29.34 45.04
CA ALA A 204 10.25 28.55 45.64
C ALA A 204 10.19 28.58 47.18
N ARG A 205 10.20 27.41 47.81
CA ARG A 205 10.39 27.27 49.27
C ARG A 205 11.87 27.44 49.64
N PRO A 206 12.21 28.09 50.76
CA PRO A 206 13.59 28.20 51.20
C PRO A 206 14.10 26.86 51.74
N ARG A 207 15.32 26.48 51.34
CA ARG A 207 16.01 25.29 51.86
C ARG A 207 16.34 25.49 53.35
N ARG A 208 15.82 24.60 54.19
CA ARG A 208 16.23 24.49 55.60
C ARG A 208 17.56 23.76 55.66
N ARG A 209 18.62 24.42 56.14
CA ARG A 209 19.91 23.79 56.44
C ARG A 209 19.71 22.74 57.54
N LEU A 210 20.23 21.54 57.31
CA LEU A 210 20.32 20.52 58.36
C LEU A 210 21.58 20.77 59.22
N PRO A 211 21.55 20.45 60.53
CA PRO A 211 22.71 20.65 61.39
C PRO A 211 23.86 19.73 60.94
N GLY A 212 24.98 20.30 60.50
CA GLY A 212 26.21 19.56 60.17
C GLY A 212 26.89 19.92 58.84
N GLU A 213 26.24 20.65 57.93
CA GLU A 213 26.86 21.01 56.64
C GLU A 213 27.91 22.13 56.78
N ARG A 214 29.19 21.76 56.79
CA ARG A 214 30.30 22.70 56.58
C ARG A 214 30.32 23.18 55.13
N PRO A 215 30.56 24.48 54.86
CA PRO A 215 30.64 24.99 53.50
C PRO A 215 31.86 24.42 52.77
N ALA A 216 31.67 23.99 51.52
CA ALA A 216 32.75 23.61 50.62
C ALA A 216 33.52 24.87 50.18
N ALA A 217 34.85 24.82 50.30
CA ALA A 217 35.74 25.89 49.86
C ALA A 217 35.75 26.03 48.34
N PRO A 218 35.94 27.25 47.80
CA PRO A 218 35.99 27.48 46.35
C PRO A 218 37.27 26.88 45.77
N ARG A 219 37.12 26.08 44.70
CA ARG A 219 38.24 25.64 43.87
C ARG A 219 38.73 26.84 43.02
N ARG A 220 40.03 27.07 43.05
CA ARG A 220 40.74 27.91 42.07
C ARG A 220 40.87 27.16 40.74
#